data_AF-A0A914G8F0-F1
#
_entry.id   AF-A0A914G8F0-F1
#
_cell.length_a   1.000
_cell.length_b   1.000
_cell.length_c   1.000
_cell.angle_alpha   90.00
_cell.angle_beta   90.00
_cell.angle_gamma   90.00
#
_symmetry.space_group_name_H-M   'P 1'
#
loop_
_entity.id
_entity.type
_entity.pdbx_description
1 polymer ?
#
loop_
_entity_poly.entity_id
_entity_poly.type
_entity_poly.pdbx_seq_one_letter_code
_entity_poly.pdbx_strand_id
1 'polypeptide(L)'
;MTHPKIKLFDLVAIRISDVDFLTTLARKGDVVDIVTFDPCDAQRQSWMCASKQIQAVAAEGIAFELTYGNALNDSANRRMFFASSRLLMENTQKGRNVFLSSGATHIIQIRGPYDAANISCLIGLDSYKGIHLVSNTPKNILLRSQARHFTIKGAINVADLEHVPHRDKTSVEAL
;
A
#
# COMPACT_ATOMS: atom_id res chain seq x y z
N MET A 1 2.85 3.93 23.88
CA MET A 1 2.16 2.70 24.31
C MET A 1 1.34 2.19 23.15
N THR A 2 1.63 0.99 22.66
CA THR A 2 0.93 0.34 21.55
C THR A 2 -0.34 -0.33 22.08
N HIS A 3 -1.47 -0.15 21.39
CA HIS A 3 -2.74 -0.76 21.80
C HIS A 3 -2.63 -2.31 21.73
N PRO A 4 -3.06 -3.06 22.75
CA PRO A 4 -2.83 -4.51 22.84
C PRO A 4 -3.41 -5.29 21.64
N LYS A 5 -4.51 -4.82 21.05
CA LYS A 5 -5.14 -5.46 19.88
C LYS A 5 -4.28 -5.44 18.60
N ILE A 6 -3.30 -4.55 18.48
CA ILE A 6 -2.46 -4.48 17.26
C ILE A 6 -1.65 -5.77 17.07
N LYS A 7 -1.24 -6.42 18.16
CA LYS A 7 -0.48 -7.68 18.10
C LYS A 7 -1.30 -8.85 17.55
N LEU A 8 -2.62 -8.71 17.45
CA LEU A 8 -3.51 -9.76 16.93
C LEU A 8 -3.61 -9.78 15.40
N PHE A 9 -3.12 -8.74 14.72
CA PHE A 9 -3.27 -8.60 13.27
C PHE A 9 -1.90 -8.48 12.62
N ASP A 10 -1.69 -9.19 11.52
CA ASP A 10 -0.44 -9.11 10.77
C ASP A 10 -0.30 -7.75 10.10
N LEU A 11 -1.34 -7.27 9.41
CA LEU A 11 -1.34 -5.97 8.72
C LEU A 11 -2.24 -4.98 9.44
N VAL A 12 -1.79 -3.73 9.54
CA VAL A 12 -2.59 -2.61 10.05
C VAL A 12 -2.77 -1.56 8.97
N ALA A 13 -4.01 -1.40 8.50
CA ALA A 13 -4.41 -0.37 7.56
C ALA A 13 -5.26 0.72 8.24
N ILE A 14 -5.08 1.98 7.84
CA ILE A 14 -5.90 3.10 8.29
C ILE A 14 -6.55 3.80 7.11
N ARG A 15 -7.83 4.15 7.24
CA ARG A 15 -8.53 5.02 6.30
C ARG A 15 -8.42 6.46 6.75
N ILE A 16 -7.84 7.31 5.90
CA ILE A 16 -7.65 8.73 6.22
C ILE A 16 -8.70 9.59 5.52
N SER A 17 -9.03 10.71 6.15
CA SER A 17 -9.88 11.76 5.58
C SER A 17 -9.29 13.16 5.74
N ASP A 18 -8.18 13.30 6.48
CA ASP A 18 -7.58 14.58 6.85
C ASP A 18 -6.05 14.52 6.76
N VAL A 19 -5.44 15.66 6.46
CA VAL A 19 -4.00 15.89 6.36
C VAL A 19 -3.28 15.73 7.70
N ASP A 20 -3.96 16.01 8.82
CA ASP A 20 -3.37 15.88 10.16
C ASP A 20 -2.97 14.44 10.49
N PHE A 21 -3.71 13.46 9.95
CA PHE A 21 -3.33 12.05 10.05
C PHE A 21 -2.01 11.77 9.33
N LEU A 22 -1.79 12.33 8.14
CA LEU A 22 -0.52 12.16 7.42
C LEU A 22 0.66 12.72 8.20
N THR A 23 0.50 13.89 8.81
CA THR A 23 1.54 14.50 9.66
C THR A 23 1.86 13.62 10.87
N THR A 24 0.83 12.98 11.45
CA THR A 24 1.00 12.05 12.56
C THR A 24 1.70 10.76 12.12
N LEU A 25 1.28 10.19 10.99
CA LEU A 25 1.87 8.98 10.42
C LEU A 25 3.33 9.18 10.05
N ALA A 26 3.70 10.33 9.51
CA ALA A 26 5.09 10.67 9.20
C ALA A 26 6.00 10.76 10.45
N ARG A 27 5.44 10.91 11.66
CA ARG A 27 6.19 11.03 12.91
C ARG A 27 6.13 9.78 13.80
N LYS A 28 5.04 9.02 13.72
CA LYS A 28 4.72 7.89 14.61
C LYS A 28 4.14 6.71 13.82
N GLY A 29 4.69 6.49 12.63
CA GLY A 29 4.22 5.54 11.63
C GLY A 29 4.56 4.08 11.89
N ASP A 30 5.26 3.76 12.97
CA ASP A 30 5.78 2.40 13.25
C ASP A 30 4.70 1.33 13.39
N VAL A 31 3.46 1.73 13.62
CA VAL A 31 2.33 0.82 13.89
C VAL A 31 1.50 0.54 12.64
N VAL A 32 1.52 1.44 11.67
CA VAL A 32 0.64 1.40 10.50
C VAL A 32 1.45 0.99 9.29
N ASP A 33 0.92 0.04 8.52
CA ASP A 33 1.59 -0.46 7.31
C ASP A 33 0.97 0.16 6.06
N ILE A 34 -0.34 0.39 6.07
CA ILE A 34 -1.11 0.81 4.89
C ILE A 34 -1.99 2.03 5.20
N VAL A 35 -1.97 3.01 4.31
CA VAL A 35 -2.99 4.04 4.17
C VAL A 35 -3.94 3.65 3.06
N THR A 36 -5.21 3.45 3.38
CA THR A 36 -6.26 3.09 2.42
C THR A 36 -7.25 4.23 2.24
N PHE A 37 -7.83 4.34 1.04
CA PHE A 37 -8.88 5.29 0.73
C PHE A 37 -9.69 4.78 -0.47
N ASP A 38 -10.88 5.34 -0.67
CA ASP A 38 -11.65 5.08 -1.89
C ASP A 38 -11.31 6.19 -2.91
N PRO A 39 -10.68 5.86 -4.06
CA PRO A 39 -10.36 6.84 -5.10
C PRO A 39 -11.59 7.42 -5.79
N CYS A 40 -12.77 6.83 -5.62
CA CYS A 40 -14.03 7.34 -6.19
C CYS A 40 -14.78 8.29 -5.25
N ASP A 41 -14.43 8.34 -3.95
CA ASP A 41 -15.07 9.22 -2.97
C ASP A 41 -14.35 10.57 -2.86
N ALA A 42 -14.73 11.52 -3.70
CA ALA A 42 -14.13 12.86 -3.76
C ALA A 42 -14.21 13.65 -2.43
N GLN A 43 -15.21 13.37 -1.58
CA GLN A 43 -15.38 14.09 -0.32
C GLN A 43 -14.32 13.71 0.72
N ARG A 44 -13.66 12.56 0.57
CA ARG A 44 -12.66 12.04 1.51
C ARG A 44 -11.21 12.15 1.02
N GLN A 45 -10.98 13.04 0.06
CA GLN A 45 -9.74 13.12 -0.72
C GLN A 45 -9.00 14.45 -0.62
N SER A 46 -9.44 15.35 0.27
CA SER A 46 -8.80 16.67 0.50
C SER A 46 -7.31 16.58 0.81
N TRP A 47 -6.87 15.50 1.46
CA TRP A 47 -5.49 15.25 1.82
C TRP A 47 -4.56 14.99 0.63
N MET A 48 -5.08 14.66 -0.55
CA MET A 48 -4.26 14.36 -1.72
C MET A 48 -3.50 15.58 -2.25
N CYS A 49 -3.87 16.80 -1.89
CA CYS A 49 -3.10 17.99 -2.26
C CYS A 49 -1.83 18.18 -1.39
N ALA A 50 -1.70 17.43 -0.29
CA ALA A 50 -0.60 17.56 0.68
C ALA A 50 0.65 16.76 0.27
N SER A 51 1.25 17.11 -0.87
CA SER A 51 2.36 16.37 -1.48
C SER A 51 3.54 16.11 -0.53
N LYS A 52 3.94 17.12 0.26
CA LYS A 52 5.05 17.01 1.23
C LYS A 52 4.76 15.96 2.30
N GLN A 53 3.53 15.95 2.82
CA GLN A 53 3.10 15.03 3.86
C GLN A 53 2.97 13.61 3.33
N ILE A 54 2.43 13.45 2.12
CA ILE A 54 2.35 12.15 1.43
C ILE A 54 3.76 11.58 1.22
N GLN A 55 4.71 12.40 0.76
CA GLN A 55 6.10 11.98 0.58
C GLN A 55 6.79 11.63 1.89
N ALA A 56 6.52 12.36 2.96
CA ALA A 56 7.05 12.04 4.29
C ALA A 56 6.52 10.68 4.78
N VAL A 57 5.22 10.42 4.65
CA VAL A 57 4.62 9.12 4.98
C VAL A 57 5.21 7.99 4.13
N ALA A 58 5.38 8.22 2.82
CA ALA A 58 6.03 7.25 1.94
C ALA A 58 7.48 6.99 2.34
N ALA A 59 8.22 8.00 2.82
CA ALA A 59 9.61 7.84 3.26
C ALA A 59 9.73 6.95 4.50
N GLU A 60 8.73 6.98 5.40
CA GLU A 60 8.63 6.08 6.56
C GLU A 60 8.34 4.61 6.18
N GLY A 61 8.12 4.32 4.89
CA GLY A 61 7.85 2.98 4.39
C GLY A 61 6.40 2.54 4.53
N ILE A 62 5.50 3.47 4.86
CA ILE A 62 4.05 3.23 4.85
C ILE A 62 3.57 3.25 3.39
N ALA A 63 2.74 2.28 3.03
CA ALA A 63 2.22 2.15 1.67
C ALA A 63 0.84 2.78 1.50
N PHE A 64 0.55 3.26 0.30
CA PHE A 64 -0.78 3.72 -0.10
C PHE A 64 -1.47 2.63 -0.92
N GLU A 65 -2.66 2.25 -0.49
CA GLU A 65 -3.52 1.33 -1.23
C GLU A 65 -4.35 2.11 -2.26
N LEU A 66 -4.35 1.62 -3.50
CA LEU A 66 -5.20 2.13 -4.57
C LEU A 66 -6.18 1.03 -5.03
N THR A 67 -7.46 1.19 -4.68
CA THR A 67 -8.51 0.22 -5.01
C THR A 67 -9.17 0.53 -6.36
N TYR A 68 -9.14 -0.40 -7.33
CA TYR A 68 -9.73 -0.16 -8.66
C TYR A 68 -11.18 -0.65 -8.83
N GLY A 69 -11.71 -1.46 -7.91
CA GLY A 69 -13.00 -2.15 -8.08
C GLY A 69 -14.17 -1.22 -8.39
N ASN A 70 -14.29 -0.10 -7.68
CA ASN A 70 -15.36 0.88 -7.89
C ASN A 70 -15.28 1.55 -9.27
N ALA A 71 -14.09 1.70 -9.84
CA ALA A 71 -13.89 2.29 -11.17
C ALA A 71 -14.45 1.42 -12.31
N LEU A 72 -14.69 0.13 -12.04
CA LEU A 72 -15.25 -0.80 -13.02
C LEU A 72 -16.78 -0.68 -13.14
N ASN A 73 -17.46 -0.10 -12.14
CA ASN A 73 -18.92 -0.10 -12.06
C ASN A 73 -19.56 0.91 -13.04
N ASP A 74 -19.11 2.17 -13.02
CA ASP A 74 -19.69 3.23 -13.85
C ASP A 74 -18.63 4.20 -14.39
N SER A 75 -19.04 5.03 -15.35
CA SER A 75 -18.13 5.97 -16.02
C SER A 75 -17.72 7.17 -15.16
N ALA A 76 -18.52 7.55 -14.17
CA ALA A 76 -18.22 8.68 -13.28
C ALA A 76 -17.12 8.30 -12.28
N ASN A 77 -17.28 7.15 -11.62
CA ASN A 77 -16.30 6.53 -10.74
C ASN A 77 -14.99 6.26 -11.47
N ARG A 78 -15.06 5.81 -12.73
CA ARG A 78 -13.86 5.61 -13.56
C ARG A 78 -13.08 6.90 -13.80
N ARG A 79 -13.76 8.01 -14.12
CA ARG A 79 -13.10 9.31 -14.29
C ARG A 79 -12.46 9.78 -12.99
N MET A 80 -13.18 9.63 -11.87
CA MET A 80 -12.66 10.02 -10.55
C MET A 80 -11.43 9.20 -10.17
N PHE A 81 -11.52 7.87 -10.33
CA PHE A 81 -10.40 6.96 -10.09
C PHE A 81 -9.15 7.38 -10.88
N PHE A 82 -9.27 7.65 -12.19
CA PHE A 82 -8.10 8.06 -12.98
C PHE A 82 -7.52 9.40 -12.52
N ALA A 83 -8.36 10.38 -12.18
CA ALA A 83 -7.91 11.68 -11.67
C ALA A 83 -7.17 11.54 -10.33
N SER A 84 -7.78 10.86 -9.35
CA SER A 84 -7.22 10.67 -8.02
C SER A 84 -5.97 9.79 -8.03
N SER A 85 -5.96 8.74 -8.84
CA SER A 85 -4.79 7.87 -9.01
C SER A 85 -3.62 8.63 -9.61
N ARG A 86 -3.87 9.45 -10.65
CA ARG A 86 -2.82 10.26 -11.29
C ARG A 86 -2.19 11.23 -10.30
N LEU A 87 -3.02 11.92 -9.51
CA LEU A 87 -2.56 12.84 -8.47
C LEU A 87 -1.72 12.10 -7.41
N LEU A 88 -2.17 10.91 -6.96
CA LEU A 88 -1.39 10.08 -6.04
C LEU A 88 -0.04 9.66 -6.64
N MET A 89 0.01 9.28 -7.93
CA MET A 89 1.26 8.90 -8.60
C MET A 89 2.24 10.07 -8.64
N GLU A 90 1.76 11.28 -8.91
CA GLU A 90 2.58 12.49 -8.94
C GLU A 90 3.14 12.82 -7.56
N ASN A 91 2.29 12.78 -6.53
CA ASN A 91 2.72 13.03 -5.15
C ASN A 91 3.70 11.99 -4.61
N THR A 92 3.56 10.73 -5.01
CA THR A 92 4.42 9.62 -4.59
C THR A 92 5.61 9.39 -5.52
N GLN A 93 6.04 10.39 -6.29
CA GLN A 93 7.22 10.30 -7.16
C GLN A 93 7.16 9.11 -8.15
N LYS A 94 6.05 9.01 -8.87
CA LYS A 94 5.72 7.92 -9.82
C LYS A 94 5.42 6.57 -9.14
N GLY A 95 4.61 6.60 -8.07
CA GLY A 95 4.05 5.39 -7.46
C GLY A 95 4.94 4.71 -6.41
N ARG A 96 5.86 5.44 -5.78
CA ARG A 96 6.68 4.91 -4.69
C ARG A 96 5.80 4.52 -3.50
N ASN A 97 5.94 3.29 -3.03
CA ASN A 97 5.13 2.72 -1.95
C ASN A 97 3.63 2.79 -2.22
N VAL A 98 3.21 2.67 -3.49
CA VAL A 98 1.81 2.49 -3.86
C VAL A 98 1.62 1.06 -4.34
N PHE A 99 0.50 0.46 -3.97
CA PHE A 99 0.08 -0.84 -4.50
C PHE A 99 -1.36 -0.82 -4.98
N LEU A 100 -1.65 -1.67 -5.96
CA LEU A 100 -2.99 -1.84 -6.50
C LEU A 100 -3.70 -2.99 -5.80
N SER A 101 -4.94 -2.76 -5.42
CA SER A 101 -5.83 -3.80 -4.90
C SER A 101 -7.19 -3.74 -5.60
N SER A 102 -7.92 -4.84 -5.59
CA SER A 102 -9.23 -4.89 -6.23
C SER A 102 -10.27 -4.09 -5.43
N GLY A 103 -10.19 -4.06 -4.10
CA GLY A 103 -11.26 -3.50 -3.24
C GLY A 103 -12.64 -4.09 -3.58
N ALA A 104 -12.67 -5.31 -4.13
CA ALA A 104 -13.84 -5.86 -4.78
C ALA A 104 -14.90 -6.28 -3.76
N THR A 105 -16.15 -5.86 -4.00
CA THR A 105 -17.33 -6.37 -3.29
C THR A 105 -17.94 -7.57 -4.03
N HIS A 106 -17.69 -7.68 -5.33
CA HIS A 106 -18.19 -8.75 -6.18
C HIS A 106 -17.05 -9.46 -6.92
N ILE A 107 -17.18 -10.79 -7.12
CA ILE A 107 -16.18 -11.61 -7.81
C ILE A 107 -15.85 -11.08 -9.22
N ILE A 108 -16.85 -10.53 -9.92
CA ILE A 108 -16.70 -9.97 -11.27
C ILE A 108 -15.76 -8.75 -11.35
N GLN A 109 -15.42 -8.14 -10.21
CA GLN A 109 -14.49 -7.00 -10.13
C GLN A 109 -13.03 -7.45 -9.97
N ILE A 110 -12.76 -8.73 -9.71
CA ILE A 110 -11.40 -9.26 -9.61
C ILE A 110 -10.78 -9.32 -11.02
N ARG A 111 -9.49 -9.02 -11.12
CA ARG A 111 -8.70 -9.13 -12.36
C ARG A 111 -7.47 -9.98 -12.13
N GLY A 112 -6.97 -10.60 -13.20
CA GLY A 112 -5.66 -11.25 -13.17
C GLY A 112 -4.57 -10.23 -12.82
N PRO A 113 -3.42 -10.67 -12.26
CA PRO A 113 -2.37 -9.75 -11.80
C PRO A 113 -1.82 -8.87 -12.92
N TYR A 114 -1.65 -9.40 -14.13
CA TYR A 114 -1.22 -8.60 -15.29
C TYR A 114 -2.29 -7.63 -15.78
N ASP A 115 -3.57 -8.02 -15.75
CA ASP A 115 -4.67 -7.14 -16.11
C ASP A 115 -4.81 -5.98 -15.12
N ALA A 116 -4.65 -6.27 -13.82
CA ALA A 116 -4.62 -5.26 -12.78
C ALA A 116 -3.41 -4.33 -12.95
N ALA A 117 -2.22 -4.88 -13.25
CA ALA A 117 -1.04 -4.07 -13.55
C ALA A 117 -1.25 -3.16 -14.76
N ASN A 118 -1.94 -3.62 -15.82
CA ASN A 118 -2.21 -2.80 -17.00
C ASN A 118 -3.07 -1.56 -16.72
N ILE A 119 -3.87 -1.56 -15.64
CA ILE A 119 -4.58 -0.35 -15.18
C ILE A 119 -3.58 0.76 -14.84
N SER A 120 -2.38 0.41 -14.36
CA SER A 120 -1.34 1.40 -14.01
C SER A 120 -0.89 2.22 -15.22
N CYS A 121 -0.91 1.64 -16.42
CA CYS A 121 -0.54 2.33 -17.65
C CYS A 121 -1.52 3.48 -17.94
N LEU A 122 -2.80 3.29 -17.62
CA LEU A 122 -3.85 4.29 -17.80
C LEU A 122 -3.72 5.48 -16.84
N ILE A 123 -3.08 5.29 -15.68
CA ILE A 123 -2.78 6.36 -14.70
C ILE A 123 -1.41 7.01 -14.93
N GLY A 124 -0.71 6.65 -16.03
CA GLY A 124 0.54 7.27 -16.46
C GLY A 124 1.82 6.67 -15.89
N LEU A 125 1.78 5.41 -15.44
CA LEU A 125 3.00 4.68 -15.08
C LEU A 125 3.51 3.86 -16.27
N ASP A 126 4.84 3.67 -16.31
CA ASP A 126 5.48 2.73 -17.22
C ASP A 126 5.08 1.29 -16.88
N SER A 127 4.91 0.42 -17.87
CA SER A 127 4.46 -0.97 -17.66
C SER A 127 5.31 -1.74 -16.65
N TYR A 128 6.62 -1.52 -16.65
CA TYR A 128 7.55 -2.11 -15.67
C TYR A 128 7.19 -1.71 -14.24
N LYS A 129 6.87 -0.43 -14.00
CA LYS A 129 6.44 0.09 -12.69
C LYS A 129 5.08 -0.46 -12.30
N GLY A 130 4.18 -0.64 -13.27
CA GLY A 130 2.87 -1.26 -13.05
C GLY A 130 2.93 -2.63 -12.39
N ILE A 131 3.87 -3.46 -12.82
CA ILE A 131 4.08 -4.79 -12.23
C ILE A 131 4.49 -4.67 -10.75
N HIS A 132 5.36 -3.71 -10.41
CA HIS A 132 5.78 -3.49 -9.02
C HIS A 132 4.62 -3.14 -8.08
N LEU A 133 3.58 -2.46 -8.57
CA LEU A 133 2.38 -2.13 -7.79
C LEU A 133 1.59 -3.37 -7.37
N VAL A 134 1.71 -4.49 -8.10
CA VAL A 134 1.01 -5.75 -7.78
C VAL A 134 1.93 -6.83 -7.20
N SER A 135 3.26 -6.70 -7.37
CA SER A 135 4.24 -7.69 -6.87
C SER A 135 5.09 -7.16 -5.72
N ASN A 136 6.03 -6.26 -6.02
CA ASN A 136 7.12 -5.91 -5.12
C ASN A 136 6.64 -5.05 -3.96
N THR A 137 5.76 -4.07 -4.22
CA THR A 137 5.23 -3.19 -3.16
C THR A 137 4.44 -4.02 -2.13
N PRO A 138 3.44 -4.86 -2.49
CA PRO A 138 2.77 -5.74 -1.54
C PRO A 138 3.72 -6.64 -0.74
N LYS A 139 4.73 -7.23 -1.40
CA LYS A 139 5.76 -8.04 -0.73
C LYS A 139 6.50 -7.23 0.35
N ASN A 140 6.91 -6.01 0.03
CA ASN A 140 7.62 -5.15 0.98
C ASN A 140 6.75 -4.76 2.18
N ILE A 141 5.45 -4.56 1.97
CA ILE A 141 4.48 -4.29 3.05
C ILE A 141 4.41 -5.48 4.00
N LEU A 142 4.31 -6.70 3.47
CA LEU A 142 4.28 -7.93 4.29
C LEU A 142 5.57 -8.10 5.09
N LEU A 143 6.73 -7.85 4.48
CA LEU A 143 8.03 -7.91 5.18
C LEU A 143 8.15 -6.85 6.28
N ARG A 144 7.65 -5.63 6.03
CA ARG A 144 7.60 -4.56 7.06
C ARG A 144 6.72 -4.98 8.24
N SER A 145 5.54 -5.49 7.96
CA SER A 145 4.60 -6.00 8.98
C SER A 145 5.26 -7.12 9.80
N GLN A 146 5.90 -8.09 9.15
CA GLN A 146 6.63 -9.15 9.85
C GLN A 146 7.72 -8.58 10.76
N ALA A 147 8.51 -7.61 10.26
CA ALA A 147 9.56 -6.96 11.04
C ALA A 147 9.00 -6.20 12.26
N ARG A 148 7.79 -5.65 12.17
CA ARG A 148 7.10 -4.99 13.29
C ARG A 148 6.68 -5.97 14.38
N HIS A 149 6.35 -7.21 14.04
CA HIS A 149 5.91 -8.23 15.00
C HIS A 149 7.05 -9.01 15.63
N PHE A 150 7.96 -9.50 14.79
CA PHE A 150 8.95 -10.50 15.20
C PHE A 150 10.34 -9.90 15.38
N THR A 151 10.58 -8.67 14.95
CA THR A 151 11.94 -8.13 14.96
C THR A 151 12.13 -7.04 16.01
N ILE A 152 13.20 -7.15 16.79
CA ILE A 152 13.66 -6.07 17.67
C ILE A 152 14.45 -5.07 16.82
N LYS A 153 13.89 -3.87 16.65
CA LYS A 153 14.49 -2.74 15.89
C LYS A 153 14.94 -3.11 14.46
N GLY A 154 14.27 -4.07 13.81
CA GLY A 154 14.65 -4.50 12.46
C GLY A 154 15.95 -5.32 12.38
N ALA A 155 16.59 -5.64 13.51
CA ALA A 155 17.90 -6.31 13.54
C ALA A 155 17.85 -7.78 13.96
N ILE A 156 17.00 -8.14 14.94
CA ILE A 156 16.96 -9.49 15.53
C ILE A 156 15.55 -10.06 15.40
N ASN A 157 15.39 -11.12 14.62
CA ASN A 157 14.13 -11.85 14.54
C ASN A 157 14.00 -12.78 15.75
N VAL A 158 12.92 -12.59 16.50
CA VAL A 158 12.50 -13.40 17.65
C VAL A 158 11.29 -14.19 17.20
N ALA A 159 11.47 -15.50 17.08
CA ALA A 159 10.42 -16.44 16.80
C ALA A 159 10.53 -17.61 17.77
N ASP A 160 9.40 -18.20 18.13
CA ASP A 160 9.40 -19.50 18.79
C ASP A 160 10.02 -20.54 17.84
N LEU A 161 10.65 -21.58 18.39
CA LEU A 161 11.38 -22.60 17.60
C LEU A 161 10.54 -23.23 16.49
N GLU A 162 9.21 -23.29 16.67
CA GLU A 162 8.25 -23.81 15.69
C GLU A 162 8.02 -22.87 14.50
N HIS A 163 8.24 -21.56 14.67
CA HIS A 163 7.99 -20.51 13.69
C HIS A 163 9.27 -19.94 13.07
N VAL A 164 10.44 -20.51 13.37
CA VAL A 164 11.69 -20.11 12.73
C VAL A 164 11.59 -20.44 11.24
N PRO A 165 11.66 -19.45 10.35
CA PRO A 165 11.60 -19.72 8.91
C PRO A 165 12.76 -20.64 8.52
N HIS A 166 12.43 -21.78 7.93
CA HIS A 166 13.45 -22.66 7.37
C HIS A 166 14.23 -21.90 6.30
N ARG A 167 15.56 -21.98 6.36
CA ARG A 167 16.44 -21.30 5.42
C ARG A 167 16.15 -21.80 4.00
N ASP A 168 15.45 -21.00 3.21
CA ASP A 168 15.21 -21.27 1.79
C ASP A 168 16.57 -21.36 1.07
N LYS A 169 16.91 -22.56 0.60
CA LYS A 169 18.18 -22.85 -0.09
C LYS A 169 18.26 -22.23 -1.49
N THR A 170 17.16 -21.66 -1.98
CA THR A 170 16.98 -21.20 -3.37
C THR A 170 17.49 -19.78 -3.66
N SER A 171 17.88 -18.99 -2.65
CA SER A 171 18.30 -17.59 -2.88
C SER A 171 19.79 -17.41 -3.22
N VAL A 172 20.59 -18.50 -3.30
CA VAL A 172 22.04 -18.43 -3.54
C VAL A 172 22.41 -18.66 -5.02
N GLU A 173 21.47 -19.07 -5.88
CA GLU A 173 21.74 -19.42 -7.29
C GLU A 173 21.49 -18.29 -8.30
N ALA A 174 21.17 -17.08 -7.85
CA ALA A 174 20.98 -15.91 -8.73
C ALA A 174 21.98 -14.80 -8.38
N LEU A 175 23.26 -15.05 -8.66
CA LEU A 175 24.31 -14.04 -8.84
C LEU A 175 24.80 -14.08 -10.29
#